data_AF-A0A328YMF5-F1
#
_entry.id   AF-A0A328YMF5-F1
#
_cell.length_a   1.000
_cell.length_b   1.000
_cell.length_c   1.000
_cell.angle_alpha   90.00
_cell.angle_beta   90.00
_cell.angle_gamma   90.00
#
_symmetry.space_group_name_H-M   'P 1'
#
loop_
_entity.id
_entity.type
_entity.pdbx_description
1 polymer ?
#
loop_
_entity_poly.entity_id
_entity_poly.type
_entity_poly.pdbx_seq_one_letter_code
_entity_poly.pdbx_strand_id
1 'polypeptide(L)'
;MAISHCTIGYHQFGTSALDTFANQVYNGIFNNPTTFPSPVIDKVVFEDFQHNFSIAAADYALYGATKKTIFTKAKKKLIDALDLLADYVDTTANGDEAIIIASGYTPSITTPQGNIPLTRIEMFIAKRTENEGEIYVEIPPITGHGSINYFCICSEGEPLANPTFVEGKLVLENNANKIRYDLSKSRKKYFKGLMVTTMYYFYVFASNTVSVAPLSNPKNVIAA
;
A
#
# COMPACT_ATOMS: atom_id res chain seq x y z
N MET A 1 -6.05 -25.39 -4.38
CA MET A 1 -6.67 -24.06 -4.59
C MET A 1 -6.26 -23.19 -3.41
N ALA A 2 -5.92 -21.92 -3.62
CA ALA A 2 -5.67 -21.04 -2.49
C ALA A 2 -7.01 -20.74 -1.80
N ILE A 3 -7.04 -20.89 -0.48
CA ILE A 3 -8.21 -20.66 0.35
C ILE A 3 -8.24 -19.16 0.69
N SER A 4 -9.42 -18.54 0.64
CA SER A 4 -9.57 -17.14 1.05
C SER A 4 -9.52 -17.02 2.57
N HIS A 5 -8.85 -15.99 3.06
CA HIS A 5 -8.69 -15.66 4.47
C HIS A 5 -9.05 -14.20 4.72
N CYS A 6 -9.40 -13.85 5.94
CA CYS A 6 -9.59 -12.47 6.37
C CYS A 6 -8.28 -11.71 6.25
N THR A 7 -8.29 -10.55 5.57
CA THR A 7 -7.09 -9.71 5.48
C THR A 7 -6.87 -8.91 6.77
N ILE A 8 -5.62 -8.89 7.25
CA ILE A 8 -5.20 -8.14 8.45
C ILE A 8 -4.91 -6.64 8.19
N GLY A 9 -5.38 -6.10 7.07
CA GLY A 9 -5.08 -4.72 6.64
C GLY A 9 -5.52 -3.65 7.65
N TYR A 10 -6.50 -3.98 8.50
CA TYR A 10 -7.02 -3.09 9.55
C TYR A 10 -5.99 -2.73 10.64
N HIS A 11 -4.90 -3.49 10.77
CA HIS A 11 -3.80 -3.16 11.71
C HIS A 11 -3.19 -1.79 11.42
N GLN A 12 -3.24 -1.35 10.16
CA GLN A 12 -2.68 -0.07 9.71
C GLN A 12 -3.70 1.07 9.75
N PHE A 13 -4.95 0.81 10.13
CA PHE A 13 -5.97 1.83 10.13
C PHE A 13 -5.70 2.94 11.17
N GLY A 14 -5.99 4.17 10.74
CA GLY A 14 -6.12 5.31 11.63
C GLY A 14 -7.35 5.19 12.53
N THR A 15 -7.45 6.03 13.55
CA THR A 15 -8.47 5.92 14.61
C THR A 15 -9.90 5.80 14.08
N SER A 16 -10.33 6.74 13.23
CA SER A 16 -11.70 6.74 12.67
C SER A 16 -11.97 5.55 11.75
N ALA A 17 -10.97 5.13 10.96
CA ALA A 17 -11.11 3.98 10.07
C ALA A 17 -11.21 2.67 10.86
N LEU A 18 -10.45 2.54 11.95
CA LEU A 18 -10.51 1.37 12.83
C LEU A 18 -11.85 1.27 13.56
N ASP A 19 -12.40 2.40 14.03
CA ASP A 19 -13.71 2.43 14.69
C ASP A 19 -14.85 2.02 13.74
N THR A 20 -14.87 2.59 12.52
CA THR A 20 -15.82 2.20 11.48
C THR A 20 -15.70 0.72 11.13
N PHE A 21 -14.47 0.21 10.97
CA PHE A 21 -14.22 -1.19 10.68
C PHE A 21 -14.70 -2.11 11.80
N ALA A 22 -14.41 -1.79 13.07
CA ALA A 22 -14.88 -2.56 14.20
C ALA A 22 -16.42 -2.62 14.28
N ASN A 23 -17.10 -1.51 13.95
CA ASN A 23 -18.57 -1.48 13.85
C ASN A 23 -19.11 -2.34 12.71
N GLN A 24 -18.42 -2.39 11.57
CA GLN A 24 -18.79 -3.28 10.46
C GLN A 24 -18.64 -4.75 10.88
N VAL A 25 -17.53 -5.11 11.53
CA VAL A 25 -17.31 -6.46 12.05
C VAL A 25 -18.34 -6.84 13.10
N TYR A 26 -18.65 -5.93 14.02
CA TYR A 26 -19.69 -6.13 15.02
C TYR A 26 -21.03 -6.46 14.35
N ASN A 27 -21.46 -5.65 13.38
CA ASN A 27 -22.72 -5.86 12.68
C ASN A 27 -22.69 -7.15 11.85
N GLY A 28 -21.56 -7.47 11.24
CA GLY A 28 -21.39 -8.66 10.42
C GLY A 28 -21.43 -9.96 11.21
N ILE A 29 -20.84 -9.98 12.41
CA ILE A 29 -20.77 -11.20 13.24
C ILE A 29 -21.96 -11.29 14.19
N PHE A 30 -22.22 -10.27 15.02
CA PHE A 30 -23.18 -10.38 16.12
C PHE A 30 -24.63 -10.17 15.71
N ASN A 31 -24.91 -9.58 14.54
CA ASN A 31 -26.27 -9.47 14.01
C ASN A 31 -26.62 -10.58 13.00
N ASN A 32 -25.70 -11.51 12.72
CA ASN A 32 -25.91 -12.65 11.82
C ASN A 32 -25.70 -14.00 12.54
N PRO A 33 -26.47 -14.33 13.59
CA PRO A 33 -26.27 -15.52 14.41
C PRO A 33 -26.48 -16.83 13.66
N THR A 34 -27.18 -16.82 12.51
CA THR A 34 -27.35 -18.01 11.66
C THR A 34 -26.04 -18.44 11.02
N THR A 35 -25.19 -17.48 10.66
CA THR A 35 -23.88 -17.71 10.03
C THR A 35 -22.79 -17.78 11.08
N PHE A 36 -22.92 -16.99 12.16
CA PHE A 36 -21.95 -16.90 13.24
C PHE A 36 -22.59 -17.23 14.60
N PRO A 37 -22.90 -18.51 14.86
CA PRO A 37 -23.69 -18.91 16.04
C PRO A 37 -22.92 -18.87 17.36
N SER A 38 -21.59 -18.93 17.35
CA SER A 38 -20.77 -18.97 18.56
C SER A 38 -19.45 -18.23 18.39
N PRO A 39 -19.48 -16.89 18.33
CA PRO A 39 -18.26 -16.08 18.26
C PRO A 39 -17.34 -16.35 19.46
N VAL A 40 -16.03 -16.33 19.21
CA VAL A 40 -14.99 -16.58 20.23
C VAL A 40 -14.96 -15.51 21.33
N ILE A 41 -15.44 -14.31 21.00
CA ILE A 41 -15.58 -13.19 21.95
C ILE A 41 -17.06 -12.91 22.15
N ASP A 42 -17.46 -12.78 23.41
CA ASP A 42 -18.83 -12.39 23.76
C ASP A 42 -19.15 -10.98 23.26
N LYS A 43 -20.40 -10.79 22.82
CA LYS A 43 -20.90 -9.53 22.26
C LYS A 43 -20.63 -8.33 23.18
N VAL A 44 -20.91 -8.48 24.48
CA VAL A 44 -20.77 -7.40 25.47
C VAL A 44 -19.30 -7.05 25.66
N VAL A 45 -18.42 -8.07 25.66
CA VAL A 45 -16.97 -7.86 25.78
C VAL A 45 -16.42 -7.09 24.58
N PHE A 46 -16.91 -7.39 23.37
CA PHE A 46 -16.49 -6.66 22.17
C PHE A 46 -16.98 -5.20 22.19
N GLU A 47 -18.23 -4.97 22.58
CA GLU A 47 -18.78 -3.61 22.76
C GLU A 47 -17.96 -2.80 23.77
N ASP A 48 -17.56 -3.41 24.88
CA ASP A 48 -16.68 -2.80 25.88
C ASP A 48 -15.32 -2.40 25.28
N PHE A 49 -14.73 -3.23 24.41
CA PHE A 49 -13.47 -2.88 23.74
C PHE A 49 -13.63 -1.71 22.77
N GLN A 50 -14.71 -1.67 21.99
CA GLN A 50 -15.02 -0.54 21.12
C GLN A 50 -15.24 0.75 21.93
N HIS A 51 -16.02 0.68 23.00
CA HIS A 51 -16.30 1.81 23.88
C HIS A 51 -15.01 2.35 24.53
N ASN A 52 -14.19 1.46 25.10
CA ASN A 52 -12.91 1.83 25.70
C ASN A 52 -11.95 2.46 24.69
N PHE A 53 -11.91 1.95 23.45
CA PHE A 53 -11.13 2.53 22.39
C PHE A 53 -11.61 3.95 22.01
N SER A 54 -12.92 4.12 21.84
CA SER A 54 -13.53 5.42 21.51
C SER A 54 -13.26 6.49 22.57
N ILE A 55 -13.43 6.15 23.86
CA ILE A 55 -13.08 7.05 24.97
C ILE A 55 -11.59 7.40 24.95
N ALA A 56 -10.72 6.40 24.84
CA ALA A 56 -9.28 6.62 24.87
C ALA A 56 -8.79 7.44 23.67
N ALA A 57 -9.44 7.29 22.50
CA ALA A 57 -9.20 8.09 21.32
C ALA A 57 -9.59 9.56 21.52
N ALA A 58 -10.77 9.82 22.10
CA ALA A 58 -11.22 11.17 22.42
C ALA A 58 -10.29 11.86 23.43
N ASP A 59 -9.92 11.14 24.50
CA ASP A 59 -8.96 11.61 25.51
C ASP A 59 -7.60 11.95 24.89
N TYR A 60 -7.10 11.11 23.98
CA TYR A 60 -5.83 11.37 23.30
C TYR A 60 -5.90 12.57 22.36
N ALA A 61 -7.03 12.79 21.68
CA ALA A 61 -7.22 13.96 20.84
C ALA A 61 -7.22 15.27 21.66
N LEU A 62 -7.73 15.25 22.89
CA LEU A 62 -7.79 16.41 23.77
C LEU A 62 -6.48 16.67 24.54
N TYR A 63 -5.88 15.62 25.11
CA TYR A 63 -4.77 15.76 26.06
C TYR A 63 -3.41 15.30 25.50
N GLY A 64 -3.37 14.82 24.25
CA GLY A 64 -2.16 14.46 23.53
C GLY A 64 -1.30 13.42 24.24
N ALA A 65 0.01 13.68 24.33
CA ALA A 65 1.00 12.71 24.81
C ALA A 65 0.69 12.11 26.20
N THR A 66 0.01 12.84 27.09
CA THR A 66 -0.36 12.37 28.43
C THR A 66 -1.30 11.17 28.42
N LYS A 67 -2.12 11.01 27.37
CA LYS A 67 -3.07 9.89 27.21
C LYS A 67 -2.61 8.84 26.20
N LYS A 68 -1.42 9.00 25.60
CA LYS A 68 -0.88 8.11 24.55
C LYS A 68 -0.86 6.64 24.96
N THR A 69 -0.43 6.35 26.19
CA THR A 69 -0.32 4.98 26.71
C THR A 69 -1.68 4.31 26.83
N ILE A 70 -2.69 5.03 27.31
CA ILE A 70 -4.06 4.51 27.46
C ILE A 70 -4.65 4.24 26.07
N PHE A 71 -4.50 5.20 25.16
CA PHE A 71 -4.94 5.04 23.77
C PHE A 71 -4.29 3.84 23.07
N THR A 72 -2.97 3.69 23.18
CA THR A 72 -2.25 2.59 22.51
C THR A 72 -2.65 1.23 23.10
N LYS A 73 -2.89 1.14 24.41
CA LYS A 73 -3.39 -0.08 25.06
C LYS A 73 -4.81 -0.42 24.62
N ALA A 74 -5.72 0.56 24.56
CA ALA A 74 -7.08 0.36 24.11
C ALA A 74 -7.14 -0.04 22.62
N LYS A 75 -6.36 0.64 21.78
CA LYS A 75 -6.20 0.29 20.35
C LYS A 75 -5.71 -1.14 20.19
N LYS A 76 -4.69 -1.55 20.95
CA LYS A 76 -4.17 -2.92 20.90
C LYS A 76 -5.23 -3.95 21.28
N LYS A 77 -5.99 -3.72 22.36
CA LYS A 77 -7.06 -4.66 22.77
C LYS A 77 -8.12 -4.83 21.70
N LEU A 78 -8.54 -3.75 21.04
CA LEU A 78 -9.51 -3.82 19.95
C LEU A 78 -8.95 -4.59 18.74
N ILE A 79 -7.69 -4.36 18.38
CA ILE A 79 -7.03 -5.11 17.29
C ILE A 79 -6.90 -6.59 17.66
N ASP A 80 -6.45 -6.92 18.87
CA ASP A 80 -6.30 -8.31 19.32
C ASP A 80 -7.67 -9.03 19.32
N ALA A 81 -8.76 -8.32 19.63
CA ALA A 81 -10.12 -8.85 19.54
C ALA A 81 -10.58 -9.08 18.09
N LEU A 82 -10.27 -8.15 17.19
CA LEU A 82 -10.51 -8.30 15.76
C LEU A 82 -9.70 -9.45 15.15
N ASP A 83 -8.49 -9.72 15.64
CA ASP A 83 -7.68 -10.87 15.19
C ASP A 83 -8.33 -12.19 15.58
N LEU A 84 -8.79 -12.32 16.82
CA LEU A 84 -9.51 -13.53 17.27
C LEU A 84 -10.81 -13.77 16.49
N LEU A 85 -11.54 -12.69 16.16
CA LEU A 85 -12.74 -12.80 15.33
C LEU A 85 -12.41 -13.10 13.86
N ALA A 86 -11.29 -12.62 13.33
CA ALA A 86 -10.83 -12.96 11.98
C ALA A 86 -10.52 -14.46 11.87
N ASP A 87 -9.80 -15.02 12.83
CA ASP A 87 -9.51 -16.47 12.89
C ASP A 87 -10.82 -17.28 12.97
N TYR A 88 -11.78 -16.84 13.79
CA TYR A 88 -13.10 -17.45 13.87
C TYR A 88 -13.86 -17.40 12.54
N VAL A 89 -13.89 -16.23 11.88
CA VAL A 89 -14.53 -16.08 10.57
C VAL A 89 -13.86 -16.98 9.54
N ASP A 90 -12.54 -17.08 9.52
CA ASP A 90 -11.81 -17.95 8.60
C ASP A 90 -12.19 -19.42 8.77
N THR A 91 -12.27 -19.89 10.02
CA THR A 91 -12.73 -21.27 10.29
C THR A 91 -14.19 -21.49 9.89
N THR A 92 -15.04 -20.48 10.02
CA THR A 92 -16.47 -20.55 9.68
C THR A 92 -16.70 -20.49 8.16
N ALA A 93 -15.96 -19.62 7.48
CA ALA A 93 -16.06 -19.40 6.05
C ALA A 93 -15.40 -20.51 5.23
N ASN A 94 -14.31 -21.11 5.74
CA ASN A 94 -13.54 -22.15 5.06
C ASN A 94 -13.21 -21.79 3.59
N GLY A 95 -12.85 -20.53 3.34
CA GLY A 95 -12.55 -20.00 2.02
C GLY A 95 -13.73 -19.41 1.25
N ASP A 96 -14.96 -19.43 1.79
CA ASP A 96 -16.11 -18.76 1.19
C ASP A 96 -16.01 -17.24 1.36
N GLU A 97 -15.67 -16.55 0.27
CA GLU A 97 -15.52 -15.10 0.23
C GLU A 97 -16.81 -14.36 0.62
N ALA A 98 -17.99 -14.92 0.35
CA ALA A 98 -19.26 -14.27 0.70
C ALA A 98 -19.48 -14.26 2.21
N ILE A 99 -19.09 -15.33 2.92
CA ILE A 99 -19.15 -15.40 4.38
C ILE A 99 -18.15 -14.42 5.01
N ILE A 100 -16.93 -14.32 4.46
CA ILE A 100 -15.92 -13.35 4.90
C ILE A 100 -16.44 -11.92 4.72
N ILE A 101 -17.03 -11.58 3.57
CA ILE A 101 -17.61 -10.26 3.33
C ILE A 101 -18.78 -9.99 4.27
N ALA A 102 -19.67 -10.98 4.49
CA ALA A 102 -20.82 -10.85 5.38
C ALA A 102 -20.42 -10.56 6.84
N SER A 103 -19.26 -11.06 7.27
CA SER A 103 -18.70 -10.78 8.60
C SER A 103 -18.11 -9.37 8.74
N GLY A 104 -17.97 -8.60 7.66
CA GLY A 104 -17.37 -7.26 7.65
C GLY A 104 -15.86 -7.24 7.34
N TYR A 105 -15.22 -8.40 7.15
CA TYR A 105 -13.81 -8.48 6.73
C TYR A 105 -13.67 -8.40 5.20
N THR A 106 -12.45 -8.09 4.75
CA THR A 106 -12.10 -8.15 3.33
C THR A 106 -11.39 -9.48 3.05
N PRO A 107 -11.88 -10.30 2.10
CA PRO A 107 -11.26 -11.57 1.74
C PRO A 107 -9.90 -11.36 1.08
N SER A 108 -8.97 -12.26 1.37
CA SER A 108 -7.67 -12.32 0.70
C SER A 108 -7.87 -12.81 -0.72
N ILE A 109 -7.14 -12.23 -1.65
CA ILE A 109 -7.24 -12.59 -3.06
C ILE A 109 -6.90 -14.09 -3.23
N THR A 110 -7.88 -14.91 -3.59
CA THR A 110 -7.77 -16.36 -3.83
C THR A 110 -7.04 -16.72 -5.12
N THR A 111 -6.91 -15.75 -6.02
CA THR A 111 -6.11 -15.89 -7.25
C THR A 111 -4.92 -14.95 -7.15
N PRO A 112 -3.75 -15.37 -6.63
CA PRO A 112 -2.54 -14.60 -6.87
C PRO A 112 -2.47 -14.38 -8.38
N GLN A 113 -2.59 -13.13 -8.82
CA GLN A 113 -2.32 -12.82 -10.22
C GLN A 113 -0.89 -13.30 -10.46
N GLY A 114 -0.76 -14.35 -11.27
CA GLY A 114 0.53 -14.89 -11.62
C GLY A 114 1.40 -13.73 -12.09
N ASN A 115 2.66 -13.72 -11.65
CA ASN A 115 3.58 -12.72 -12.15
C ASN A 115 3.80 -13.01 -13.63
N ILE A 116 3.15 -12.23 -14.50
CA ILE A 116 3.31 -12.30 -15.95
C ILE A 116 4.44 -11.33 -16.33
N PRO A 117 5.26 -11.64 -17.35
CA PRO A 117 6.25 -10.70 -17.86
C PRO A 117 5.69 -9.29 -18.07
N LEU A 118 6.39 -8.28 -17.55
CA LEU A 118 5.98 -6.90 -17.61
C LEU A 118 6.33 -6.30 -18.98
N THR A 119 5.41 -5.51 -19.51
CA THR A 119 5.64 -4.69 -20.69
C THR A 119 6.18 -3.32 -20.31
N ARG A 120 6.73 -2.60 -21.28
CA ARG A 120 7.25 -1.24 -21.10
C ARG A 120 6.13 -0.31 -20.61
N ILE A 121 6.46 0.59 -19.70
CA ILE A 121 5.55 1.67 -19.27
C ILE A 121 5.52 2.74 -20.36
N GLU A 122 4.38 2.89 -21.03
CA GLU A 122 4.22 3.84 -22.14
C GLU A 122 3.96 5.29 -21.66
N MET A 123 3.32 5.46 -20.51
CA MET A 123 2.95 6.77 -19.99
C MET A 123 3.23 6.88 -18.49
N PHE A 124 3.82 8.00 -18.10
CA PHE A 124 3.97 8.43 -16.71
C PHE A 124 3.96 9.96 -16.65
N ILE A 125 3.84 10.55 -15.47
CA ILE A 125 3.87 12.01 -15.28
C ILE A 125 5.21 12.39 -14.67
N ALA A 126 5.83 13.45 -15.18
CA ALA A 126 6.94 14.13 -14.54
C ALA A 126 6.61 15.63 -14.54
N LYS A 127 6.58 16.27 -13.37
CA LYS A 127 6.22 17.68 -13.24
C LYS A 127 6.93 18.34 -12.07
N ARG A 128 7.09 19.66 -12.17
CA ARG A 128 7.57 20.51 -11.06
C ARG A 128 6.60 20.45 -9.89
N THR A 129 7.16 20.60 -8.70
CA THR A 129 6.42 20.83 -7.45
C THR A 129 6.44 22.31 -7.09
N GLU A 130 5.81 22.65 -5.96
CA GLU A 130 5.89 23.99 -5.37
C GLU A 130 7.27 24.28 -4.75
N ASN A 131 8.05 23.25 -4.43
CA ASN A 131 9.41 23.38 -3.92
C ASN A 131 10.42 23.54 -5.07
N GLU A 132 11.33 24.51 -4.93
CA GLU A 132 12.47 24.70 -5.84
C GLU A 132 13.41 23.50 -5.82
N GLY A 133 13.95 23.14 -6.99
CA GLY A 133 14.84 22.01 -7.16
C GLY A 133 14.16 20.65 -6.90
N GLU A 134 12.83 20.58 -6.94
CA GLU A 134 12.07 19.34 -6.78
C GLU A 134 11.19 19.00 -8.00
N ILE A 135 11.26 17.74 -8.41
CA ILE A 135 10.42 17.16 -9.46
C ILE A 135 9.69 15.92 -8.91
N TYR A 136 8.38 15.90 -9.15
CA TYR A 136 7.49 14.79 -8.84
C TYR A 136 7.28 13.91 -10.08
N VAL A 137 7.40 12.60 -9.88
CA VAL A 137 7.13 11.60 -10.91
C VAL A 137 6.04 10.64 -10.42
N GLU A 138 5.03 10.40 -11.26
CA GLU A 138 3.93 9.48 -10.98
C GLU A 138 3.77 8.44 -12.08
N ILE A 139 3.79 7.18 -11.65
CA ILE A 139 3.66 6.03 -12.53
C ILE A 139 2.24 5.46 -12.40
N PRO A 140 1.48 5.32 -13.50
CA PRO A 140 0.19 4.65 -13.49
C PRO A 140 0.30 3.21 -12.97
N PRO A 141 -0.73 2.69 -12.29
CA PRO A 141 -0.69 1.31 -11.80
C PRO A 141 -0.78 0.34 -13.00
N ILE A 142 0.12 -0.63 -13.02
CA ILE A 142 0.02 -1.80 -13.89
C ILE A 142 -0.88 -2.82 -13.18
N THR A 143 -1.98 -3.23 -13.83
CA THR A 143 -2.94 -4.20 -13.31
C THR A 143 -2.75 -5.55 -14.01
N GLY A 144 -3.04 -6.67 -13.36
CA GLY A 144 -2.94 -7.99 -14.00
C GLY A 144 -1.62 -8.74 -13.79
N HIS A 145 -0.62 -8.15 -13.13
CA HIS A 145 0.76 -8.67 -13.10
C HIS A 145 1.30 -8.98 -11.70
N GLY A 146 0.41 -9.25 -10.73
CA GLY A 146 0.82 -9.57 -9.37
C GLY A 146 1.42 -8.37 -8.63
N SER A 147 2.33 -8.63 -7.70
CA SER A 147 3.01 -7.57 -6.95
C SER A 147 4.12 -6.93 -7.78
N ILE A 148 4.06 -5.61 -7.93
CA ILE A 148 4.94 -4.84 -8.82
C ILE A 148 5.66 -3.76 -8.03
N ASN A 149 6.98 -3.67 -8.20
CA ASN A 149 7.81 -2.58 -7.71
C ASN A 149 8.10 -1.61 -8.84
N TYR A 150 8.02 -0.31 -8.56
CA TYR A 150 8.21 0.74 -9.56
C TYR A 150 9.48 1.54 -9.28
N PHE A 151 10.26 1.82 -10.30
CA PHE A 151 11.55 2.50 -10.19
C PHE A 151 11.67 3.65 -11.17
N CYS A 152 12.51 4.63 -10.84
CA CYS A 152 12.74 5.78 -11.70
C CYS A 152 14.22 6.15 -11.77
N ILE A 153 14.65 6.56 -12.96
CA ILE A 153 15.99 7.05 -13.27
C ILE A 153 15.85 8.50 -13.73
N CYS A 154 16.71 9.37 -13.21
CA CYS A 154 16.81 10.76 -13.61
C CYS A 154 18.22 11.01 -14.16
N SER A 155 18.29 11.51 -15.39
CA SER A 155 19.52 11.91 -16.08
C SER A 155 19.57 13.43 -16.18
N GLU A 156 20.67 14.04 -15.73
CA GLU A 156 20.90 15.49 -15.75
C GLU A 156 21.48 15.95 -17.10
N GLY A 157 20.90 17.00 -17.68
CA GLY A 157 21.41 17.69 -18.88
C GLY A 157 21.04 17.00 -20.20
N GLU A 158 21.24 15.69 -20.29
CA GLU A 158 21.07 14.91 -21.53
C GLU A 158 20.32 13.59 -21.26
N PRO A 159 19.68 12.98 -22.29
CA PRO A 159 19.08 11.65 -22.15
C PRO A 159 20.15 10.58 -21.90
N LEU A 160 19.73 9.43 -21.36
CA LEU A 160 20.60 8.27 -21.23
C LEU A 160 21.08 7.79 -22.61
N ALA A 161 22.39 7.59 -22.76
CA ALA A 161 22.97 7.00 -23.96
C ALA A 161 22.69 5.49 -24.00
N ASN A 162 21.91 5.05 -24.99
CA ASN A 162 21.61 3.64 -25.30
C ASN A 162 21.31 2.75 -24.07
N PRO A 163 20.34 3.10 -23.22
CA PRO A 163 20.03 2.29 -22.04
C PRO A 163 19.47 0.94 -22.46
N THR A 164 20.10 -0.15 -22.02
CA THR A 164 19.64 -1.52 -22.28
C THR A 164 19.55 -2.33 -21.00
N PHE A 165 18.58 -3.24 -20.95
CA PHE A 165 18.53 -4.27 -19.91
C PHE A 165 19.10 -5.57 -20.47
N VAL A 166 20.22 -6.02 -19.89
CA VAL A 166 20.87 -7.29 -20.24
C VAL A 166 20.88 -8.16 -18.99
N GLU A 167 20.19 -9.29 -19.03
CA GLU A 167 20.09 -10.23 -17.90
C GLU A 167 19.67 -9.57 -16.57
N GLY A 168 18.70 -8.65 -16.65
CA GLY A 168 18.19 -7.91 -15.48
C GLY A 168 19.12 -6.80 -14.97
N LYS A 169 20.25 -6.56 -15.64
CA LYS A 169 21.16 -5.43 -15.34
C LYS A 169 20.87 -4.29 -16.30
N LEU A 170 20.72 -3.09 -15.76
CA LEU A 170 20.72 -1.89 -16.58
C LEU A 170 22.16 -1.58 -16.98
N VAL A 171 22.45 -1.65 -18.27
CA VAL A 171 23.74 -1.29 -18.86
C VAL A 171 23.62 0.12 -19.44
N LEU A 172 24.51 1.00 -18.99
CA LEU A 172 24.63 2.38 -19.46
C LEU A 172 26.06 2.56 -19.98
N GLU A 173 26.24 2.55 -21.30
CA GLU A 173 27.56 2.74 -21.90
C GLU A 173 27.85 4.23 -22.08
N ASN A 174 29.07 4.65 -21.74
CA ASN A 174 29.60 6.00 -22.02
C ASN A 174 28.71 7.17 -21.58
N ASN A 175 28.14 7.08 -20.38
CA ASN A 175 27.25 8.12 -19.88
C ASN A 175 28.04 9.17 -19.08
N ALA A 176 28.18 10.39 -19.62
CA ALA A 176 28.82 11.51 -18.94
C ALA A 176 27.89 12.23 -17.95
N ASN A 177 26.59 11.88 -17.97
CA ASN A 177 25.57 12.58 -17.22
C ASN A 177 25.61 12.20 -15.74
N LYS A 178 25.17 13.12 -14.86
CA LYS A 178 24.86 12.75 -13.48
C LYS A 178 23.54 12.01 -13.44
N ILE A 179 23.55 10.78 -12.94
CA ILE A 179 22.39 9.90 -12.89
C ILE A 179 21.95 9.68 -11.46
N ARG A 180 20.66 9.83 -11.20
CA ARG A 180 20.03 9.57 -9.90
C ARG A 180 18.99 8.47 -10.04
N TYR A 181 18.93 7.57 -9.07
CA TYR A 181 18.01 6.44 -9.05
C TYR A 181 17.07 6.55 -7.85
N ASP A 182 15.77 6.39 -8.08
CA ASP A 182 14.79 6.18 -7.03
C ASP A 182 14.33 4.71 -7.06
N LEU A 183 14.90 3.94 -6.12
CA LEU A 183 14.63 2.51 -5.94
C LEU A 183 13.53 2.22 -4.91
N SER A 184 12.81 3.23 -4.41
CA SER A 184 11.64 2.98 -3.58
C SER A 184 10.62 2.14 -4.35
N LYS A 185 9.82 1.30 -3.71
CA LYS A 185 8.85 0.45 -4.46
C LYS A 185 7.60 1.21 -4.94
N SER A 186 7.44 2.46 -4.49
CA SER A 186 6.28 3.32 -4.70
C SER A 186 6.15 3.80 -6.15
N ARG A 187 4.91 4.04 -6.59
CA ARG A 187 4.57 4.68 -7.87
C ARG A 187 4.87 6.18 -7.90
N LYS A 188 5.01 6.80 -6.73
CA LYS A 188 5.24 8.24 -6.55
C LYS A 188 6.68 8.47 -6.14
N LYS A 189 7.40 9.27 -6.92
CA LYS A 189 8.82 9.58 -6.72
C LYS A 189 9.02 11.07 -6.57
N TYR A 190 10.04 11.44 -5.78
CA TYR A 190 10.41 12.83 -5.54
C TYR A 190 11.92 12.95 -5.70
N PHE A 191 12.35 13.71 -6.69
CA PHE A 191 13.75 14.04 -6.89
C PHE A 191 13.99 15.45 -6.37
N LYS A 192 14.75 15.55 -5.27
CA LYS A 192 15.06 16.81 -4.57
C LYS A 192 16.51 17.23 -4.84
N GLY A 193 16.81 18.51 -4.61
CA GLY A 193 18.15 19.07 -4.78
C GLY A 193 18.61 19.03 -6.24
N LEU A 194 17.69 19.24 -7.18
CA LEU A 194 17.97 19.41 -8.59
C LEU A 194 18.43 20.85 -8.83
N MET A 195 19.35 21.03 -9.78
CA MET A 195 19.82 22.37 -10.15
C MET A 195 18.72 23.06 -10.96
N VAL A 196 18.26 24.20 -10.45
CA VAL A 196 17.25 25.04 -11.11
C VAL A 196 17.72 25.40 -12.52
N THR A 197 16.78 25.56 -13.46
CA THR A 197 17.01 25.81 -14.90
C THR A 197 17.69 24.68 -15.68
N THR A 198 18.07 23.57 -15.04
CA THR A 198 18.66 22.41 -15.72
C THR A 198 17.58 21.49 -16.26
N MET A 199 17.78 20.98 -17.48
CA MET A 199 16.93 19.97 -18.10
C MET A 199 17.20 18.59 -17.48
N TYR A 200 16.15 17.87 -17.12
CA TYR A 200 16.24 16.51 -16.59
C TYR A 200 15.42 15.55 -17.42
N TYR A 201 15.95 14.36 -17.67
CA TYR A 201 15.31 13.29 -18.41
C TYR A 201 14.96 12.15 -17.46
N PHE A 202 13.67 11.90 -17.28
CA PHE A 202 13.16 10.85 -16.41
C PHE A 202 12.81 9.62 -17.22
N TYR A 203 13.15 8.47 -16.67
CA TYR A 203 12.81 7.15 -17.19
C TYR A 203 12.20 6.33 -16.06
N VAL A 204 11.21 5.51 -16.37
CA VAL A 204 10.57 4.63 -15.39
C VAL A 204 10.59 3.20 -15.88
N PHE A 205 10.68 2.27 -14.95
CA PHE A 205 10.55 0.85 -15.20
C PHE A 205 9.94 0.17 -13.97
N ALA A 206 9.46 -1.04 -14.16
CA ALA A 206 8.85 -1.83 -13.10
C ALA A 206 9.49 -3.22 -13.04
N SER A 207 9.35 -3.88 -11.90
CA SER A 207 9.75 -5.28 -11.73
C SER A 207 8.70 -6.05 -10.95
N ASN A 208 8.54 -7.32 -11.31
CA ASN A 208 7.87 -8.32 -10.47
C ASN A 208 8.82 -9.51 -10.29
N THR A 209 8.36 -10.61 -9.72
CA THR A 209 9.25 -11.77 -9.48
C THR A 209 9.67 -12.50 -10.76
N VAL A 210 9.06 -12.19 -11.90
CA VAL A 210 9.28 -12.92 -13.17
C VAL A 210 10.09 -12.11 -14.16
N SER A 211 10.01 -10.77 -14.12
CA SER A 211 10.68 -9.93 -15.11
C SER A 211 10.92 -8.51 -14.61
N VAL A 212 11.82 -7.83 -15.32
CA VAL A 212 11.99 -6.38 -15.28
C VAL A 212 11.46 -5.82 -16.60
N ALA A 213 10.54 -4.87 -16.52
CA ALA A 213 10.01 -4.18 -17.68
C ALA A 213 11.12 -3.43 -18.43
N PRO A 214 11.06 -3.35 -19.78
CA PRO A 214 11.90 -2.43 -20.53
C PRO A 214 11.74 -0.99 -20.04
N LEU A 215 12.79 -0.19 -20.19
CA LEU A 215 12.79 1.21 -19.80
C LEU A 215 11.76 2.00 -20.61
N SER A 216 11.02 2.91 -19.96
CA SER A 216 10.10 3.82 -20.66
C SER A 216 10.82 4.74 -21.65
N ASN A 217 10.06 5.37 -22.54
CA ASN A 217 10.54 6.56 -23.23
C ASN A 217 10.83 7.68 -22.20
N PRO A 218 11.82 8.56 -22.46
CA PRO A 218 12.11 9.66 -21.53
C PRO A 218 10.98 10.67 -21.48
N LYS A 219 10.75 11.25 -20.29
CA LYS A 219 10.09 12.55 -20.15
C LYS A 219 11.09 13.60 -19.68
N ASN A 220 11.17 14.70 -20.41
CA ASN A 220 12.01 15.82 -20.05
C ASN A 220 11.23 16.86 -19.24
N VAL A 221 11.89 17.42 -18.22
CA VAL A 221 11.34 18.48 -17.37
C VAL A 221 12.50 19.37 -16.94
N ILE A 222 12.35 20.69 -17.06
CA ILE A 222 13.32 21.65 -16.50
C ILE A 222 13.01 21.83 -15.01
N ALA A 223 13.98 21.69 -14.12
CA ALA A 223 13.77 22.00 -12.70
C ALA A 223 13.50 23.50 -12.49
N ALA A 224 12.46 23.82 -11.72
CA ALA A 224 12.16 25.19 -11.28
C ALA A 224 12.89 25.50 -9.98
#